data_AF-A0A259EC76-F1
#
_entry.id   AF-A0A259EC76-F1
#
_cell.length_a   1.000
_cell.length_b   1.000
_cell.length_c   1.000
_cell.angle_alpha   90.00
_cell.angle_beta   90.00
_cell.angle_gamma   90.00
#
_symmetry.space_group_name_H-M   'P 1'
#
loop_
_entity.id
_entity.type
_entity.pdbx_description
1 polymer ?
#
loop_
_entity_poly.entity_id
_entity_poly.type
_entity_poly.pdbx_seq_one_letter_code
_entity_poly.pdbx_strand_id
1 'polypeptide(L)'
;MKRGATMKNWMVMISLMILGGGLSGCTGSSTKWKEEVQLSDGRVIVVEREAIYVGGGDEWAFNRGGSKIDGYRIRYTSPDGSGRVVEWRSTKKSPQTYPEVPLIFDLPVGQPTVFSLVAISSGCEVYSKYVYQNGTWVEESLPEQFGQLPTSLLFGSKRDLPRLLNLTEKNGRNSATHYRQEVKQIGPNRKVCG
;
A
#
# COMPACT_ATOMS: atom_id res chain seq x y z
N MET A 1 33.36 71.77 30.50
CA MET A 1 32.47 72.52 29.58
C MET A 1 31.61 71.53 28.80
N LYS A 2 30.31 71.83 28.58
CA LYS A 2 29.37 71.26 27.56
C LYS A 2 29.11 69.72 27.62
N ARG A 3 27.90 69.27 28.04
CA ARG A 3 26.66 68.99 27.25
C ARG A 3 26.81 67.77 26.30
N GLY A 4 25.90 66.79 26.20
CA GLY A 4 24.61 66.45 26.87
C GLY A 4 24.23 65.00 26.50
N ALA A 5 23.57 64.20 27.34
CA ALA A 5 22.11 64.13 27.59
C ALA A 5 21.25 63.55 26.45
N THR A 6 20.44 62.54 26.81
CA THR A 6 19.40 61.83 26.03
C THR A 6 19.91 60.83 24.96
N MET A 7 19.16 59.78 24.55
CA MET A 7 17.80 59.38 24.93
C MET A 7 17.59 57.85 25.09
N LYS A 8 16.66 57.52 25.99
CA LYS A 8 16.03 56.24 26.36
C LYS A 8 14.84 55.93 25.44
N ASN A 9 14.69 54.68 24.96
CA ASN A 9 13.40 54.02 24.61
C ASN A 9 13.65 52.50 24.52
N TRP A 10 13.06 51.64 25.35
CA TRP A 10 11.66 51.18 25.44
C TRP A 10 11.24 50.15 24.38
N MET A 11 10.96 48.93 24.89
CA MET A 11 9.99 47.91 24.47
C MET A 11 9.60 47.76 22.98
N VAL A 12 9.54 46.50 22.51
CA VAL A 12 8.26 45.75 22.43
C VAL A 12 8.57 44.24 22.31
N MET A 13 7.70 43.40 22.88
CA MET A 13 7.77 41.94 22.78
C MET A 13 7.65 41.47 21.33
N ILE A 14 8.53 40.56 20.88
CA ILE A 14 8.21 39.74 19.71
C ILE A 14 7.33 38.58 20.17
N SER A 15 6.12 38.59 19.62
CA SER A 15 4.95 37.83 20.02
C SER A 15 5.15 36.32 20.13
N LEU A 16 4.43 35.75 21.10
CA LEU A 16 3.97 34.37 21.08
C LEU A 16 3.08 34.10 19.84
N MET A 17 2.73 32.82 19.62
CA MET A 17 1.80 32.31 18.59
C MET A 17 2.36 32.10 17.18
N ILE A 18 2.82 30.87 16.92
CA ILE A 18 2.02 29.97 16.07
C ILE A 18 1.78 28.66 16.85
N LEU A 19 0.68 28.64 17.61
CA LEU A 19 -0.02 27.38 17.90
C LEU A 19 -0.69 26.96 16.59
N GLY A 20 -0.15 25.93 15.95
CA GLY A 20 -0.59 25.51 14.61
C GLY A 20 -0.10 24.13 14.17
N GLY A 21 0.45 23.34 15.09
CA GLY A 21 0.62 21.90 14.87
C GLY A 21 -0.75 21.25 14.84
N GLY A 22 -1.37 21.26 13.66
CA GLY A 22 -2.75 20.84 13.47
C GLY A 22 -3.01 19.44 14.01
N LEU A 23 -4.21 19.25 14.54
CA LEU A 23 -4.73 17.96 15.00
C LEU A 23 -4.66 16.92 13.86
N SER A 24 -3.58 16.14 13.80
CA SER A 24 -3.58 14.85 13.10
C SER A 24 -4.30 13.80 13.95
N GLY A 25 -5.57 14.11 14.25
CA GLY A 25 -6.54 13.13 14.72
C GLY A 25 -6.69 12.00 13.69
N CYS A 26 -7.12 10.84 14.17
CA CYS A 26 -7.09 9.54 13.45
C CYS A 26 -5.68 8.94 13.34
N THR A 27 -5.14 8.48 14.48
CA THR A 27 -4.09 7.46 14.53
C THR A 27 -4.60 6.13 13.99
N GLY A 28 -4.67 5.99 12.66
CA GLY A 28 -4.85 4.70 12.02
C GLY A 28 -3.65 3.80 12.33
N SER A 29 -3.91 2.56 12.76
CA SER A 29 -2.84 1.58 12.98
C SER A 29 -2.24 1.15 11.63
N SER A 30 -1.01 0.65 11.63
CA SER A 30 -0.42 0.05 10.42
C SER A 30 0.38 -1.20 10.75
N THR A 31 0.29 -2.21 9.88
CA THR A 31 1.17 -3.38 9.91
C THR A 31 2.17 -3.25 8.78
N LYS A 32 3.46 -3.24 9.13
CA LYS A 32 4.57 -3.16 8.17
C LYS A 32 5.37 -4.45 8.21
N TRP A 33 5.72 -4.98 7.04
CA TRP A 33 6.59 -6.15 6.90
C TRP A 33 7.47 -5.98 5.67
N LYS A 34 8.54 -6.78 5.58
CA LYS A 34 9.24 -7.01 4.32
C LYS A 34 8.87 -8.40 3.81
N GLU A 35 8.77 -8.57 2.50
CA GLU A 35 8.63 -9.89 1.89
C GLU A 35 9.57 -10.06 0.72
N GLU A 36 10.11 -11.27 0.57
CA GLU A 36 10.77 -11.70 -0.65
C GLU A 36 9.74 -11.80 -1.78
N VAL A 37 10.09 -11.36 -2.98
CA VAL A 37 9.25 -11.42 -4.18
C VAL A 37 10.08 -12.02 -5.30
N GLN A 38 9.59 -13.13 -5.85
CA GLN A 38 10.14 -13.71 -7.06
C GLN A 38 9.55 -12.99 -8.27
N LEU A 39 10.42 -12.46 -9.12
CA LEU A 39 10.09 -11.75 -10.34
C LEU A 39 9.84 -12.74 -11.49
N SER A 40 9.23 -12.29 -12.58
CA SER A 40 8.97 -13.13 -13.77
C SER A 40 10.25 -13.66 -14.44
N ASP A 41 11.39 -12.97 -14.27
CA ASP A 41 12.71 -13.44 -14.71
C ASP A 41 13.43 -14.38 -13.71
N GLY A 42 12.74 -14.78 -12.63
CA GLY A 42 13.23 -15.72 -11.63
C GLY A 42 14.12 -15.11 -10.54
N ARG A 43 14.56 -13.84 -10.67
CA ARG A 43 15.29 -13.15 -9.59
C ARG A 43 14.40 -12.99 -8.36
N VAL A 44 15.01 -12.95 -7.18
CA VAL A 44 14.33 -12.67 -5.91
C VAL A 44 14.77 -11.30 -5.41
N ILE A 45 13.80 -10.43 -5.11
CA ILE A 45 14.01 -9.12 -4.48
C ILE A 45 13.30 -9.07 -3.13
N VAL A 46 13.56 -8.02 -2.34
CA VAL A 46 12.79 -7.72 -1.13
C VAL A 46 12.03 -6.41 -1.32
N VAL A 47 10.73 -6.43 -1.05
CA VAL A 47 9.89 -5.22 -0.99
C VAL A 47 9.45 -4.96 0.46
N GLU A 48 9.26 -3.70 0.82
CA GLU A 48 8.53 -3.34 2.04
C GLU A 48 7.04 -3.16 1.73
N ARG A 49 6.21 -3.59 2.66
CA ARG A 49 4.75 -3.63 2.56
C ARG A 49 4.14 -2.97 3.77
N GLU A 50 3.02 -2.30 3.55
CA GLU A 50 2.25 -1.64 4.61
C GLU A 50 0.77 -1.91 4.38
N ALA A 51 0.08 -2.44 5.39
CA ALA A 51 -1.37 -2.45 5.48
C ALA A 51 -1.78 -1.34 6.45
N ILE A 52 -2.58 -0.38 5.97
CA ILE A 52 -3.08 0.77 6.73
C ILE A 52 -4.45 0.42 7.25
N TYR A 53 -4.69 0.62 8.54
CA TYR A 53 -5.95 0.32 9.21
C TYR A 53 -6.65 1.59 9.68
N VAL A 54 -7.96 1.65 9.48
CA VAL A 54 -8.85 2.65 10.09
C VAL A 54 -9.80 1.96 11.06
N GLY A 55 -10.30 2.72 12.03
CA GLY A 55 -11.38 2.25 12.90
C GLY A 55 -12.71 2.15 12.16
N GLY A 56 -13.53 1.18 12.56
CA GLY A 56 -14.94 1.11 12.21
C GLY A 56 -15.30 0.23 11.03
N GLY A 57 -16.37 -0.54 11.22
CA GLY A 57 -17.40 -0.71 10.19
C GLY A 57 -18.46 0.39 10.31
N ASP A 58 -19.50 0.34 9.49
CA ASP A 58 -20.64 1.26 9.55
C ASP A 58 -21.51 1.08 10.82
N GLU A 59 -22.60 1.85 10.93
CA GLU A 59 -23.52 1.80 12.07
C GLU A 59 -24.17 0.42 12.29
N TRP A 60 -24.25 -0.40 11.26
CA TRP A 60 -24.83 -1.75 11.25
C TRP A 60 -23.78 -2.86 11.24
N ALA A 61 -22.49 -2.51 11.21
CA ALA A 61 -21.41 -3.48 11.13
C ALA A 61 -21.16 -4.19 12.46
N PHE A 62 -21.15 -5.51 12.41
CA PHE A 62 -20.86 -6.41 13.55
C PHE A 62 -19.53 -6.11 14.26
N ASN A 63 -18.59 -5.44 13.58
CA ASN A 63 -17.29 -5.04 14.10
C ASN A 63 -17.16 -3.50 14.29
N ARG A 64 -18.19 -2.82 14.79
CA ARG A 64 -18.21 -1.36 15.02
C ARG A 64 -17.00 -0.80 15.79
N GLY A 65 -16.46 -1.56 16.76
CA GLY A 65 -15.23 -1.23 17.50
C GLY A 65 -13.93 -1.86 16.96
N GLY A 66 -13.99 -2.57 15.83
CA GLY A 66 -12.85 -3.20 15.18
C GLY A 66 -12.09 -2.25 14.24
N SER A 67 -11.02 -2.76 13.64
CA SER A 67 -10.33 -2.10 12.54
C SER A 67 -10.55 -2.82 11.21
N LYS A 68 -10.55 -2.06 10.12
CA LYS A 68 -10.51 -2.58 8.75
C LYS A 68 -9.31 -2.00 8.01
N ILE A 69 -8.84 -2.70 6.97
CA ILE A 69 -7.79 -2.20 6.11
C ILE A 69 -8.40 -1.11 5.21
N ASP A 70 -7.78 0.07 5.18
CA ASP A 70 -8.19 1.22 4.35
C ASP A 70 -7.33 1.37 3.09
N GLY A 71 -6.11 0.86 3.13
CA GLY A 71 -5.21 0.86 1.98
C GLY A 71 -3.97 0.00 2.16
N TYR A 72 -3.26 -0.21 1.06
CA TYR A 72 -1.98 -0.88 1.00
C TYR A 72 -0.91 0.01 0.37
N ARG A 73 0.35 -0.20 0.77
CA ARG A 73 1.51 0.34 0.06
C ARG A 73 2.54 -0.75 -0.21
N ILE A 74 3.28 -0.59 -1.30
CA ILE A 74 4.49 -1.35 -1.63
C ILE A 74 5.61 -0.33 -1.80
N ARG A 75 6.77 -0.54 -1.16
CA ARG A 75 7.98 0.24 -1.38
C ARG A 75 9.08 -0.67 -1.90
N TYR A 76 9.70 -0.22 -2.98
CA TYR A 76 10.81 -0.89 -3.64
C TYR A 76 11.97 0.09 -3.80
N THR A 77 13.15 -0.27 -3.32
CA THR A 77 14.37 0.50 -3.59
C THR A 77 14.96 0.04 -4.93
N SER A 78 15.16 0.97 -5.85
CA SER A 78 15.73 0.68 -7.17
C SER A 78 17.11 0.01 -7.05
N PRO A 79 17.45 -0.98 -7.90
CA PRO A 79 18.69 -1.74 -7.79
C PRO A 79 19.85 -1.04 -8.51
N ASP A 80 19.57 0.08 -9.18
CA ASP A 80 20.49 0.95 -9.94
C ASP A 80 21.48 1.74 -9.05
N GLY A 81 21.47 1.51 -7.73
CA GLY A 81 22.32 2.21 -6.77
C GLY A 81 21.88 3.65 -6.45
N SER A 82 20.82 4.18 -7.08
CA SER A 82 20.34 5.56 -6.84
C SER A 82 19.74 5.78 -5.44
N GLY A 83 19.42 4.69 -4.72
CA GLY A 83 18.67 4.75 -3.47
C GLY A 83 17.21 5.19 -3.62
N ARG A 84 16.74 5.43 -4.86
CA ARG A 84 15.37 5.88 -5.14
C ARG A 84 14.37 4.82 -4.71
N VAL A 85 13.45 5.20 -3.83
CA VAL A 85 12.31 4.38 -3.45
C VAL A 85 11.14 4.67 -4.38
N VAL A 86 10.69 3.64 -5.09
CA VAL A 86 9.41 3.63 -5.83
C VAL A 86 8.34 3.12 -4.87
N GLU A 87 7.24 3.87 -4.73
CA GLU A 87 6.12 3.51 -3.86
C GLU A 87 4.83 3.36 -4.66
N TRP A 88 4.21 2.19 -4.62
CA TRP A 88 2.83 1.97 -5.07
C TRP A 88 1.86 2.13 -3.91
N ARG A 89 0.66 2.66 -4.16
CA ARG A 89 -0.43 2.80 -3.20
C ARG A 89 -1.73 2.32 -3.82
N SER A 90 -2.58 1.67 -3.03
CA SER A 90 -3.97 1.41 -3.41
C SER A 90 -4.71 2.75 -3.61
N THR A 91 -5.35 2.92 -4.76
CA THR A 91 -6.16 4.09 -5.11
C THR A 91 -7.65 3.74 -5.19
N LYS A 92 -7.99 2.48 -5.49
CA LYS A 92 -9.37 2.00 -5.62
C LYS A 92 -9.92 1.41 -4.32
N LYS A 93 -11.22 1.58 -4.12
CA LYS A 93 -12.01 0.90 -3.08
C LYS A 93 -13.24 0.24 -3.71
N SER A 94 -13.67 -0.88 -3.16
CA SER A 94 -14.92 -1.56 -3.51
C SER A 94 -16.14 -0.75 -3.06
N PRO A 95 -17.37 -1.09 -3.51
CA PRO A 95 -18.59 -0.48 -2.99
C PRO A 95 -18.74 -0.63 -1.46
N GLN A 96 -18.17 -1.69 -0.88
CA GLN A 96 -18.11 -1.94 0.56
C GLN A 96 -16.90 -1.26 1.25
N THR A 97 -16.24 -0.31 0.58
CA THR A 97 -15.11 0.51 1.05
C THR A 97 -13.79 -0.23 1.32
N TYR A 98 -13.67 -1.52 0.98
CA TYR A 98 -12.41 -2.25 1.10
C TYR A 98 -11.45 -1.84 -0.04
N PRO A 99 -10.16 -1.58 0.23
CA PRO A 99 -9.20 -1.23 -0.80
C PRO A 99 -8.90 -2.40 -1.74
N GLU A 100 -8.41 -2.07 -2.93
CA GLU A 100 -7.81 -3.06 -3.82
C GLU A 100 -6.63 -3.77 -3.16
N VAL A 101 -6.56 -5.09 -3.33
CA VAL A 101 -5.50 -5.94 -2.79
C VAL A 101 -4.42 -6.14 -3.86
N PRO A 102 -3.19 -5.62 -3.68
CA PRO A 102 -2.06 -5.95 -4.55
C PRO A 102 -1.64 -7.42 -4.41
N LEU A 103 -1.59 -8.12 -5.55
CA LEU A 103 -1.37 -9.57 -5.67
C LEU A 103 -0.02 -9.95 -6.30
N ILE A 104 0.48 -9.14 -7.24
CA ILE A 104 1.80 -9.29 -7.87
C ILE A 104 2.54 -7.95 -7.81
N PHE A 105 3.83 -8.02 -7.49
CA PHE A 105 4.83 -7.01 -7.87
C PHE A 105 5.85 -7.69 -8.79
N ASP A 106 6.23 -7.03 -9.88
CA ASP A 106 7.19 -7.52 -10.87
C ASP A 106 8.00 -6.38 -11.51
N LEU A 107 9.08 -6.73 -12.23
CA LEU A 107 9.98 -5.79 -12.92
C LEU A 107 10.26 -6.22 -14.38
N PRO A 108 9.25 -6.40 -15.25
CA PRO A 108 9.45 -6.71 -16.66
C PRO A 108 10.36 -5.66 -17.31
N VAL A 109 11.50 -6.09 -17.83
CA VAL A 109 12.55 -5.22 -18.41
C VAL A 109 12.98 -4.08 -17.45
N GLY A 110 12.92 -4.34 -16.13
CA GLY A 110 13.25 -3.36 -15.09
C GLY A 110 12.14 -2.36 -14.73
N GLN A 111 10.95 -2.45 -15.35
CA GLN A 111 9.85 -1.52 -15.14
C GLN A 111 8.92 -1.98 -14.00
N PRO A 112 8.81 -1.26 -12.87
CA PRO A 112 7.95 -1.67 -11.76
C PRO A 112 6.48 -1.82 -12.21
N THR A 113 5.94 -3.01 -11.99
CA THR A 113 4.58 -3.38 -12.39
C THR A 113 3.85 -4.00 -11.20
N VAL A 114 2.61 -3.60 -10.97
CA VAL A 114 1.74 -4.15 -9.91
C VAL A 114 0.44 -4.63 -10.52
N PHE A 115 0.01 -5.83 -10.16
CA PHE A 115 -1.36 -6.27 -10.38
C PHE A 115 -2.13 -6.27 -9.06
N SER A 116 -3.32 -5.69 -9.05
CA SER A 116 -4.23 -5.65 -7.91
C SER A 116 -5.57 -6.31 -8.25
N LEU A 117 -6.35 -6.58 -7.19
CA LEU A 117 -7.72 -7.10 -7.26
C LEU A 117 -8.64 -6.22 -6.43
N VAL A 118 -9.76 -5.77 -6.98
CA VAL A 118 -10.76 -5.00 -6.23
C VAL A 118 -12.15 -5.61 -6.39
N ALA A 119 -12.89 -5.73 -5.28
CA ALA A 119 -14.28 -6.20 -5.32
C ALA A 119 -15.19 -5.17 -5.97
N ILE A 120 -16.04 -5.63 -6.89
CA ILE A 120 -17.02 -4.82 -7.62
C ILE A 120 -18.46 -5.16 -7.22
N SER A 121 -18.69 -6.35 -6.67
CA SER A 121 -19.94 -6.77 -6.03
C SER A 121 -19.65 -7.88 -5.03
N SER A 122 -20.68 -8.37 -4.32
CA SER A 122 -20.54 -9.63 -3.58
C SER A 122 -20.09 -10.74 -4.54
N GLY A 123 -19.09 -11.53 -4.12
CA GLY A 123 -18.55 -12.67 -4.87
C GLY A 123 -17.84 -12.36 -6.19
N CYS A 124 -17.68 -11.09 -6.60
CA CYS A 124 -17.00 -10.73 -7.85
C CYS A 124 -15.95 -9.62 -7.66
N GLU A 125 -14.82 -9.80 -8.33
CA GLU A 125 -13.69 -8.89 -8.32
C GLU A 125 -13.14 -8.65 -9.74
N VAL A 126 -12.41 -7.54 -9.92
CA VAL A 126 -11.75 -7.19 -11.17
C VAL A 126 -10.26 -6.94 -10.93
N TYR A 127 -9.42 -7.46 -11.82
CA TYR A 127 -7.98 -7.20 -11.79
C TYR A 127 -7.67 -5.82 -12.42
N SER A 128 -6.68 -5.12 -11.87
CA SER A 128 -6.09 -3.91 -12.45
C SER A 128 -4.59 -4.10 -12.61
N LYS A 129 -3.97 -3.49 -13.64
CA LYS A 129 -2.52 -3.45 -13.84
C LYS A 129 -2.05 -2.01 -13.72
N TYR A 130 -1.01 -1.78 -12.92
CA TYR A 130 -0.32 -0.52 -12.83
C TYR A 130 1.13 -0.66 -13.27
N VAL A 131 1.62 0.31 -14.02
CA VAL A 131 2.99 0.36 -14.51
C VAL A 131 3.61 1.69 -14.08
N TYR A 132 4.82 1.64 -13.51
CA TYR A 132 5.55 2.82 -13.10
C TYR A 132 6.35 3.37 -14.29
N GLN A 133 5.99 4.58 -14.72
CA GLN A 133 6.62 5.26 -15.85
C GLN A 133 6.68 6.77 -15.60
N ASN A 134 7.78 7.40 -16.02
CA ASN A 134 8.00 8.86 -15.90
C ASN A 134 7.77 9.42 -14.47
N GLY A 135 8.07 8.63 -13.44
CA GLY A 135 7.93 9.02 -12.04
C GLY A 135 6.55 8.79 -11.41
N THR A 136 5.57 8.28 -12.17
CA THR A 136 4.20 8.03 -11.70
C THR A 136 3.71 6.62 -12.00
N TRP A 137 2.68 6.16 -11.27
CA TRP A 137 1.95 4.94 -11.61
C TRP A 137 0.82 5.27 -12.57
N VAL A 138 0.78 4.55 -13.69
CA VAL A 138 -0.30 4.63 -14.67
C VAL A 138 -1.04 3.30 -14.66
N GLU A 139 -2.37 3.34 -14.59
CA GLU A 139 -3.18 2.14 -14.82
C GLU A 139 -3.21 1.82 -16.31
N GLU A 140 -2.89 0.58 -16.66
CA GLU A 140 -3.03 0.07 -18.01
C GLU A 140 -4.29 -0.81 -18.12
N SER A 141 -5.00 -0.65 -19.23
CA SER A 141 -6.14 -1.52 -19.56
C SER A 141 -5.68 -2.96 -19.73
N LEU A 142 -6.11 -3.83 -18.83
CA LEU A 142 -6.03 -5.27 -19.04
C LEU A 142 -7.05 -5.69 -20.11
N PRO A 143 -6.68 -6.57 -21.05
CA PRO A 143 -7.64 -7.22 -21.94
C PRO A 143 -8.58 -8.11 -21.11
N GLU A 144 -9.76 -8.42 -21.65
CA GLU A 144 -10.73 -9.28 -20.96
C GLU A 144 -10.19 -10.69 -20.68
N GLN A 145 -9.22 -11.16 -21.49
CA GLN A 145 -8.46 -12.38 -21.26
C GLN A 145 -6.95 -12.14 -21.37
N PHE A 146 -6.18 -12.71 -20.45
CA PHE A 146 -4.71 -12.71 -20.45
C PHE A 146 -4.14 -13.98 -19.81
N GLY A 147 -2.84 -14.20 -19.94
CA GLY A 147 -2.16 -15.38 -19.38
C GLY A 147 -2.26 -15.44 -17.85
N GLN A 148 -2.43 -16.64 -17.30
CA GLN A 148 -2.46 -16.82 -15.86
C GLN A 148 -1.11 -16.48 -15.21
N LEU A 149 -1.14 -15.72 -14.11
CA LEU A 149 0.05 -15.39 -13.33
C LEU A 149 -0.14 -15.82 -11.86
N PRO A 150 0.85 -16.48 -11.22
CA PRO A 150 0.81 -16.79 -9.79
C PRO A 150 0.99 -15.51 -8.96
N THR A 151 0.33 -15.42 -7.80
CA THR A 151 0.53 -14.29 -6.86
C THR A 151 1.97 -14.25 -6.36
N SER A 152 2.68 -13.14 -6.58
CA SER A 152 4.05 -12.94 -6.07
C SER A 152 4.09 -12.25 -4.70
N LEU A 153 2.94 -11.83 -4.16
CA LEU A 153 2.82 -11.16 -2.85
C LEU A 153 1.95 -11.95 -1.86
N LEU A 154 2.13 -11.70 -0.56
CA LEU A 154 1.24 -12.17 0.49
C LEU A 154 -0.13 -11.50 0.34
N PHE A 155 -1.14 -12.29 -0.04
CA PHE A 155 -2.55 -11.90 0.05
C PHE A 155 -3.18 -12.39 1.37
N GLY A 156 -2.63 -13.45 1.97
CA GLY A 156 -3.15 -14.10 3.17
C GLY A 156 -3.03 -13.31 4.48
N SER A 157 -3.02 -14.05 5.60
CA SER A 157 -3.08 -13.50 6.96
C SER A 157 -1.85 -12.67 7.31
N LYS A 158 -2.09 -11.47 7.83
CA LYS A 158 -1.08 -10.48 8.21
C LYS A 158 -0.83 -10.45 9.73
N ARG A 159 -1.38 -11.44 10.45
CA ARG A 159 -1.05 -11.69 11.86
C ARG A 159 0.30 -12.39 11.96
N ASP A 160 1.03 -12.06 13.02
CA ASP A 160 2.26 -12.73 13.41
C ASP A 160 3.25 -12.87 12.25
N LEU A 161 3.44 -11.75 11.52
CA LEU A 161 4.39 -11.68 10.41
C LEU A 161 5.81 -11.50 10.94
N PRO A 162 6.79 -12.26 10.41
CA PRO A 162 8.19 -12.00 10.68
C PRO A 162 8.62 -10.65 10.09
N ARG A 163 9.76 -10.12 10.56
CA ARG A 163 10.37 -8.88 10.02
C ARG A 163 10.66 -8.99 8.51
N LEU A 164 11.02 -10.19 8.05
CA LEU A 164 11.16 -10.56 6.64
C LEU A 164 10.44 -11.89 6.42
N LEU A 165 9.42 -11.88 5.57
CA LEU A 165 8.70 -13.06 5.10
C LEU A 165 9.40 -13.63 3.86
N ASN A 166 10.00 -14.80 4.00
CA ASN A 166 10.67 -15.49 2.88
C ASN A 166 9.66 -16.17 1.93
N LEU A 167 10.12 -16.56 0.73
CA LEU A 167 9.29 -17.20 -0.29
C LEU A 167 8.60 -18.47 0.22
N THR A 168 9.30 -19.33 0.97
CA THR A 168 8.76 -20.61 1.48
C THR A 168 7.60 -20.39 2.43
N GLU A 169 7.76 -19.51 3.43
CA GLU A 169 6.71 -19.18 4.39
C GLU A 169 5.54 -18.47 3.72
N LYS A 170 5.81 -17.52 2.82
CA LYS A 170 4.77 -16.82 2.05
C LYS A 170 3.94 -17.80 1.21
N ASN A 171 4.59 -18.73 0.51
CA ASN A 171 3.92 -19.73 -0.31
C ASN A 171 3.06 -20.67 0.56
N GLY A 172 3.53 -21.05 1.75
CA GLY A 172 2.74 -21.79 2.74
C GLY A 172 1.54 -21.01 3.29
N ARG A 173 1.68 -19.70 3.54
CA ARG A 173 0.57 -18.83 3.98
C ARG A 173 -0.46 -18.59 2.87
N ASN A 174 -0.02 -18.47 1.61
CA ASN A 174 -0.87 -18.28 0.45
C ASN A 174 -1.56 -19.59 0.00
N SER A 175 -0.96 -20.76 0.21
CA SER A 175 -1.58 -22.05 -0.17
C SER A 175 -2.78 -22.43 0.71
N ALA A 176 -2.89 -21.87 1.91
CA ALA A 176 -3.93 -22.16 2.90
C ALA A 176 -5.37 -22.21 2.33
N THR A 177 -6.16 -23.15 2.82
CA THR A 177 -7.45 -23.55 2.24
C THR A 177 -8.60 -22.59 2.51
N HIS A 178 -8.48 -21.70 3.50
CA HIS A 178 -9.51 -20.72 3.85
C HIS A 178 -9.53 -19.47 2.96
N TYR A 179 -8.70 -19.43 1.91
CA TYR A 179 -8.77 -18.43 0.84
C TYR A 179 -9.33 -19.04 -0.44
N ARG A 180 -10.23 -18.29 -1.11
CA ARG A 180 -10.72 -18.57 -2.47
C ARG A 180 -9.55 -18.93 -3.39
N GLN A 181 -9.67 -20.02 -4.14
CA GLN A 181 -8.58 -20.50 -5.00
C GLN A 181 -8.37 -19.55 -6.19
N GLU A 182 -9.47 -18.93 -6.61
CA GLU A 182 -9.60 -17.98 -7.70
C GLU A 182 -8.77 -16.70 -7.49
N VAL A 183 -8.47 -16.32 -6.24
CA VAL A 183 -7.63 -15.15 -5.92
C VAL A 183 -6.15 -15.48 -5.70
N LYS A 184 -5.77 -16.77 -5.77
CA LYS A 184 -4.37 -17.24 -5.69
C LYS A 184 -3.63 -17.16 -7.02
N GLN A 185 -4.37 -16.86 -8.08
CA GLN A 185 -3.87 -16.62 -9.43
C GLN A 185 -4.53 -15.35 -9.96
N ILE A 186 -3.91 -14.75 -10.97
CA ILE A 186 -4.46 -13.63 -11.72
C ILE A 186 -4.79 -14.15 -13.13
N GLY A 187 -5.99 -13.87 -13.62
CA GLY A 187 -6.47 -14.40 -14.89
C GLY A 187 -7.10 -15.81 -14.79
N PRO A 188 -7.49 -16.43 -15.92
CA PRO A 188 -7.26 -15.95 -17.28
C PRO A 188 -8.19 -14.79 -17.66
N ASN A 189 -9.30 -14.62 -16.95
CA ASN A 189 -10.25 -13.53 -17.18
C ASN A 189 -9.91 -12.30 -16.33
N ARG A 190 -10.17 -11.10 -16.85
CA ARG A 190 -10.03 -9.83 -16.12
C ARG A 190 -10.97 -9.69 -14.93
N LYS A 191 -12.14 -10.32 -15.02
CA LYS A 191 -13.14 -10.39 -13.96
C LYS A 191 -13.22 -11.83 -13.46
N VAL A 192 -13.30 -11.97 -12.14
CA VAL A 192 -13.45 -13.25 -11.45
C VAL A 192 -14.71 -13.19 -10.59
N CYS A 193 -15.50 -14.28 -10.58
CA CYS A 193 -16.72 -14.41 -9.79
C CYS A 193 -16.86 -15.84 -9.29
N GLY A 194 -17.38 -16.03 -8.07
CA GLY A 194 -17.61 -17.36 -7.46
C GLY A 194 -17.91 -17.29 -5.98
#